data_AF-A0A2P8VZE0-F1
#
_entry.id   AF-A0A2P8VZE0-F1
#
_cell.length_a   1.000
_cell.length_b   1.000
_cell.length_c   1.000
_cell.angle_alpha   90.00
_cell.angle_beta   90.00
_cell.angle_gamma   90.00
#
_symmetry.space_group_name_H-M   'P 1'
#
loop_
_entity.id
_entity.type
_entity.pdbx_description
1 polymer ?
#
loop_
_entity_poly.entity_id
_entity_poly.type
_entity_poly.pdbx_seq_one_letter_code
_entity_poly.pdbx_strand_id
1 'polypeptide(L)'
;MALPSLPAPFLAGSVPPIPTDIAVAPTGSPVFQNLVDQVVVSGVVQVGSGVSVIVTEPGSTVSRRVSQGDMLAGGRIKVKSVDMSGQEPVVVLTYDGQDYTRTVGAPMVSSL
;
A
#
# COMPACT_ATOMS: atom_id res chain seq x y z
N MET A 1 45.00 -55.99 9.12
CA MET A 1 43.61 -56.40 8.81
C MET A 1 42.71 -55.18 8.94
N ALA A 2 41.60 -55.15 8.17
CA ALA A 2 40.92 -53.97 7.64
C ALA A 2 39.87 -53.26 8.55
N LEU A 3 39.48 -52.06 8.09
CA LEU A 3 38.39 -51.09 8.44
C LEU A 3 37.13 -51.63 9.17
N PRO A 4 36.40 -50.84 10.01
CA PRO A 4 35.71 -49.60 9.61
C PRO A 4 35.57 -48.46 10.66
N SER A 5 35.52 -47.20 10.21
CA SER A 5 34.99 -46.06 10.96
C SER A 5 33.49 -45.89 10.67
N LEU A 6 32.68 -45.83 11.74
CA LEU A 6 31.23 -45.62 11.74
C LEU A 6 30.89 -44.42 12.66
N PRO A 7 29.72 -43.78 12.46
CA PRO A 7 29.51 -42.34 12.58
C PRO A 7 29.20 -41.89 14.00
N ALA A 8 29.56 -40.64 14.32
CA ALA A 8 29.20 -39.98 15.57
C ALA A 8 27.66 -39.85 15.70
N PRO A 9 27.08 -40.11 16.89
CA PRO A 9 25.67 -39.85 17.14
C PRO A 9 25.43 -38.33 17.27
N PHE A 10 24.67 -37.77 16.35
CA PHE A 10 24.06 -36.45 16.53
C PHE A 10 22.82 -36.63 17.41
N LEU A 11 22.81 -36.04 18.61
CA LEU A 11 21.61 -35.91 19.41
C LEU A 11 21.43 -34.46 19.87
N ALA A 12 20.51 -33.82 19.14
CA ALA A 12 19.43 -32.96 19.59
C ALA A 12 19.65 -32.04 20.81
N GLY A 13 19.39 -30.76 20.58
CA GLY A 13 18.73 -29.94 21.59
C GLY A 13 19.43 -28.64 21.93
N SER A 14 19.30 -27.65 21.05
CA SER A 14 18.98 -26.27 21.44
C SER A 14 18.63 -25.51 20.17
N VAL A 15 17.35 -25.60 19.79
CA VAL A 15 16.77 -24.61 18.89
C VAL A 15 16.88 -23.27 19.64
N PRO A 16 17.56 -22.25 19.09
CA PRO A 16 17.61 -20.95 19.73
C PRO A 16 16.17 -20.42 19.90
N PRO A 17 15.87 -19.67 20.97
CA PRO A 17 14.58 -19.00 21.08
C PRO A 17 14.45 -18.11 19.84
N ILE A 18 13.43 -18.41 19.04
CA ILE A 18 13.02 -17.56 17.92
C ILE A 18 12.72 -16.21 18.58
N PRO A 19 13.45 -15.12 18.27
CA PRO A 19 13.01 -13.82 18.73
C PRO A 19 11.65 -13.58 18.08
N THR A 20 10.60 -13.49 18.89
CA THR A 20 9.31 -12.93 18.50
C THR A 20 9.47 -11.43 18.31
N ASP A 21 10.33 -11.04 17.37
CA ASP A 21 10.37 -9.70 16.84
C ASP A 21 9.55 -9.74 15.55
N ILE A 22 8.22 -9.80 15.73
CA ILE A 22 7.36 -9.18 14.71
C ILE A 22 7.49 -7.68 14.99
N ALA A 23 8.64 -7.10 14.65
CA ALA A 23 8.64 -5.73 14.22
C ALA A 23 7.62 -5.70 13.09
N VAL A 24 6.46 -5.11 13.36
CA VAL A 24 5.67 -4.48 12.31
C VAL A 24 6.59 -3.43 11.73
N ALA A 25 7.43 -3.85 10.77
CA ALA A 25 8.05 -2.90 9.88
C ALA A 25 6.87 -2.08 9.35
N PRO A 26 6.88 -0.74 9.44
CA PRO A 26 6.05 0.02 8.53
C PRO A 26 6.44 -0.53 7.17
N THR A 27 5.51 -1.23 6.52
CA THR A 27 5.68 -1.67 5.15
C THR A 27 5.69 -0.37 4.37
N GLY A 28 6.86 0.27 4.35
CA GLY A 28 7.19 1.38 3.49
C GLY A 28 7.17 0.77 2.11
N SER A 29 5.96 0.70 1.56
CA SER A 29 5.71 0.22 0.22
C SER A 29 6.70 0.94 -0.68
N PRO A 30 7.47 0.19 -1.49
CA PRO A 30 8.53 0.75 -2.31
C PRO A 30 8.01 1.97 -3.06
N VAL A 31 8.73 3.09 -2.92
CA VAL A 31 8.47 4.37 -3.59
C VAL A 31 8.79 4.19 -5.08
N PHE A 32 7.97 3.41 -5.76
CA PHE A 32 7.90 3.41 -7.21
C PHE A 32 7.15 4.68 -7.57
N GLN A 33 7.81 5.59 -8.30
CA GLN A 33 7.22 6.81 -8.85
C GLN A 33 6.02 6.46 -9.75
N ASN A 34 4.88 6.18 -9.14
CA ASN A 34 3.69 5.71 -9.82
C ASN A 34 2.85 6.89 -10.25
N LEU A 35 2.07 6.70 -11.31
CA LEU A 35 1.08 7.68 -11.73
C LEU A 35 0.11 8.01 -10.58
N VAL A 36 -0.11 7.04 -9.69
CA VAL A 36 -0.91 7.15 -8.47
C VAL A 36 -0.32 8.08 -7.43
N ASP A 37 1.02 8.15 -7.31
CA ASP A 37 1.71 9.09 -6.42
C ASP A 37 1.61 10.54 -6.92
N GLN A 38 1.42 10.73 -8.22
CA GLN A 38 1.26 12.03 -8.83
C GLN A 38 -0.21 12.51 -8.85
N VAL A 39 -1.17 11.61 -8.60
CA VAL A 39 -2.54 12.03 -8.25
C VAL A 39 -2.45 12.87 -6.99
N VAL A 40 -3.31 13.85 -6.77
CA VAL A 40 -3.41 14.56 -5.49
C VAL A 40 -4.82 14.33 -4.96
N VAL A 41 -4.93 13.69 -3.79
CA VAL A 41 -6.24 13.50 -3.16
C VAL A 41 -6.48 14.70 -2.25
N SER A 42 -7.16 15.72 -2.77
CA SER A 42 -7.44 16.96 -2.02
C SER A 42 -8.42 16.75 -0.88
N GLY A 43 -9.29 15.74 -0.96
CA GLY A 43 -10.20 15.43 0.13
C GLY A 43 -11.22 14.37 -0.23
N VAL A 44 -12.05 14.03 0.74
CA VAL A 44 -13.27 13.25 0.53
C VAL A 44 -14.47 14.02 1.06
N VAL A 45 -15.58 13.89 0.35
CA VAL A 45 -16.87 14.47 0.69
C VAL A 45 -17.91 13.36 0.68
N GLN A 46 -18.71 13.28 1.74
CA GLN A 46 -19.86 12.39 1.78
C GLN A 46 -21.09 13.15 1.28
N VAL A 47 -21.76 12.61 0.26
CA VAL A 47 -22.97 13.19 -0.34
C VAL A 47 -24.12 12.21 -0.10
N GLY A 48 -24.95 12.49 0.91
CA GLY A 48 -26.00 11.59 1.37
C GLY A 48 -25.42 10.28 1.91
N SER A 49 -25.76 9.16 1.29
CA SER A 49 -25.21 7.83 1.59
C SER A 49 -23.97 7.46 0.76
N GLY A 50 -23.54 8.32 -0.18
CA GLY A 50 -22.43 8.06 -1.08
C GLY A 50 -21.15 8.77 -0.67
N VAL A 51 -20.01 8.13 -0.90
CA VAL A 51 -18.69 8.71 -0.68
C VAL A 51 -18.10 9.17 -2.01
N SER A 52 -17.60 10.41 -2.04
CA SER A 52 -16.94 10.99 -3.20
C SER A 52 -15.58 11.56 -2.81
N VAL A 53 -14.55 11.22 -3.56
CA VAL A 53 -13.18 11.66 -3.40
C VAL A 53 -12.90 12.78 -4.39
N ILE A 54 -12.35 13.88 -3.91
CA ILE A 54 -11.84 14.97 -4.73
C ILE A 54 -10.39 14.67 -5.04
N VAL A 55 -10.10 14.42 -6.32
CA VAL A 55 -8.76 14.11 -6.80
C VAL A 55 -8.36 15.02 -7.95
N THR A 56 -7.10 15.41 -7.96
CA THR A 56 -6.46 16.10 -9.08
C THR A 56 -5.56 15.10 -9.79
N GLU A 57 -5.77 14.91 -11.08
CA GLU A 57 -4.99 13.96 -11.87
C GLU A 57 -3.61 14.54 -12.23
N PRO A 58 -2.60 13.68 -12.41
CA PRO A 58 -1.29 14.13 -12.86
C PRO A 58 -1.38 14.76 -14.25
N GLY A 59 -0.92 16.02 -14.35
CA GLY A 59 -1.02 16.82 -15.57
C GLY A 59 -2.36 17.54 -15.76
N SER A 60 -3.34 17.36 -14.88
CA SER A 60 -4.57 18.14 -14.86
C SER A 60 -4.49 19.28 -13.86
N THR A 61 -4.89 20.48 -14.27
CA THR A 61 -5.01 21.64 -13.36
C THR A 61 -6.34 21.63 -12.60
N VAL A 62 -7.29 20.77 -13.00
CA VAL A 62 -8.65 20.74 -12.45
C VAL A 62 -8.85 19.49 -11.60
N SER A 63 -9.44 19.67 -10.42
CA SER A 63 -9.87 18.57 -9.54
C SER A 63 -11.21 17.99 -9.99
N ARG A 64 -11.35 16.66 -9.88
CA ARG A 64 -12.56 15.90 -10.21
C ARG A 64 -13.07 15.14 -8.99
N ARG A 65 -14.38 14.92 -8.94
CA ARG A 65 -15.01 14.03 -7.98
C ARG A 65 -15.09 12.63 -8.56
N VAL A 66 -14.72 11.65 -7.76
CA VAL A 66 -14.79 10.22 -8.10
C VAL A 66 -15.29 9.42 -6.92
N SER A 67 -15.86 8.25 -7.18
CA SER A 67 -16.35 7.34 -6.16
C SER A 67 -15.66 5.99 -6.27
N GLN A 68 -15.93 5.08 -5.34
CA GLN A 68 -15.43 3.72 -5.43
C GLN A 68 -15.84 3.10 -6.78
N GLY A 69 -14.89 2.47 -7.47
CA GLY A 69 -15.06 1.87 -8.79
C GLY A 69 -14.74 2.80 -9.96
N ASP A 70 -14.66 4.12 -9.75
CA ASP A 70 -14.33 5.07 -10.82
C ASP A 70 -12.91 4.91 -11.32
N MET A 71 -12.70 5.40 -12.54
CA MET A 71 -11.38 5.43 -13.17
C MET A 71 -10.80 6.85 -13.25
N LEU A 72 -9.50 6.92 -12.99
CA LEU A 72 -8.66 8.10 -12.94
C LEU A 72 -7.53 8.01 -13.98
N ALA A 73 -6.94 9.16 -14.26
CA ALA A 73 -5.88 9.38 -15.24
C ALA A 73 -6.22 8.79 -16.61
N GLY A 74 -7.47 8.97 -17.07
CA GLY A 74 -7.94 8.48 -18.38
C GLY A 74 -8.16 6.97 -18.47
N GLY A 75 -8.47 6.28 -17.36
CA GLY A 75 -8.71 4.84 -17.36
C GLY A 75 -7.57 3.98 -16.82
N ARG A 76 -6.46 4.61 -16.44
CA ARG A 76 -5.24 3.93 -16.01
C ARG A 76 -5.25 3.54 -14.53
N ILE A 77 -5.91 4.36 -13.71
CA ILE A 77 -6.01 4.16 -12.27
C ILE A 77 -7.47 3.84 -11.95
N LYS A 78 -7.74 2.90 -11.06
CA LYS A 78 -9.08 2.54 -10.60
C LYS A 78 -9.20 2.75 -9.10
N VAL A 79 -10.29 3.35 -8.64
CA VAL A 79 -10.59 3.43 -7.21
C VAL A 79 -11.14 2.08 -6.76
N LYS A 80 -10.36 1.33 -5.97
CA LYS A 80 -10.76 0.01 -5.47
C LYS A 80 -11.67 0.12 -4.26
N SER A 81 -11.28 0.96 -3.30
CA SER A 81 -12.04 1.18 -2.08
C SER A 81 -11.75 2.55 -1.49
N VAL A 82 -12.69 3.06 -0.70
CA VAL A 82 -12.52 4.28 0.09
C VAL A 82 -12.91 3.93 1.51
N ASP A 83 -11.93 3.93 2.42
CA ASP A 83 -12.14 3.76 3.84
C ASP A 83 -12.22 5.13 4.52
N MET A 84 -13.32 5.38 5.20
CA MET A 84 -13.56 6.58 6.01
C MET A 84 -13.72 6.25 7.50
N SER A 85 -13.42 5.01 7.89
CA SER A 85 -13.64 4.55 9.26
C SER A 85 -12.59 5.08 10.23
N GLY A 86 -11.40 5.40 9.72
CA GLY A 86 -10.29 5.98 10.47
C GLY A 86 -10.37 7.50 10.63
N GLN A 87 -9.45 8.03 11.44
CA GLN A 87 -9.30 9.47 11.64
C GLN A 87 -8.81 10.21 10.40
N GLU A 88 -8.06 9.51 9.53
CA GLU A 88 -7.71 9.96 8.20
C GLU A 88 -8.34 9.03 7.16
N PRO A 89 -9.14 9.56 6.22
CA PRO A 89 -9.70 8.77 5.13
C PRO A 89 -8.60 8.19 4.25
N VAL A 90 -8.73 6.91 3.92
CA VAL A 90 -7.78 6.15 3.13
C VAL A 90 -8.45 5.68 1.84
N VAL A 91 -7.85 6.01 0.71
CA VAL A 91 -8.30 5.62 -0.62
C VAL A 91 -7.36 4.55 -1.16
N VAL A 92 -7.91 3.40 -1.54
CA VAL A 92 -7.15 2.33 -2.21
C VAL A 92 -7.33 2.48 -3.71
N LEU A 93 -6.23 2.70 -4.41
CA LEU A 93 -6.15 2.95 -5.84
C LEU A 93 -5.41 1.78 -6.50
N THR A 94 -5.98 1.18 -7.52
CA THR A 94 -5.33 0.15 -8.32
C THR A 94 -4.78 0.76 -9.59
N TYR A 95 -3.50 0.53 -9.89
CA TYR A 95 -2.84 0.97 -11.10
C TYR A 95 -1.93 -0.14 -11.61
N ASP A 96 -2.03 -0.47 -12.89
CA ASP A 96 -1.21 -1.52 -13.51
C ASP A 96 -1.29 -2.89 -12.78
N GLY A 97 -2.42 -3.16 -12.12
CA GLY A 97 -2.63 -4.37 -11.31
C GLY A 97 -1.99 -4.35 -9.91
N GLN A 98 -1.36 -3.25 -9.51
CA GLN A 98 -0.84 -3.00 -8.17
C GLN A 98 -1.81 -2.14 -7.36
N ASP A 99 -1.95 -2.43 -6.07
CA ASP A 99 -2.80 -1.67 -5.15
C ASP A 99 -1.96 -0.66 -4.34
N TYR A 100 -2.38 0.59 -4.38
CA TYR A 100 -1.75 1.73 -3.71
C TYR A 100 -2.72 2.34 -2.71
N THR A 101 -2.30 2.37 -1.46
CA THR A 101 -3.06 2.98 -0.37
C THR A 101 -2.67 4.44 -0.23
N ARG A 102 -3.65 5.34 -0.25
CA ARG A 102 -3.41 6.77 -0.25
C ARG A 102 -4.30 7.52 0.74
N THR A 103 -3.67 8.18 1.68
CA THR A 103 -4.36 9.03 2.65
C THR A 103 -4.80 10.34 2.00
N VAL A 104 -5.99 10.83 2.35
CA VAL A 104 -6.43 12.16 1.89
C VAL A 104 -5.52 13.24 2.47
N GLY A 105 -5.25 14.28 1.68
CA GLY A 105 -4.38 15.37 2.14
C GLY A 105 -2.90 14.99 2.26
N ALA A 106 -2.51 13.74 1.94
CA ALA A 106 -1.10 13.38 1.86
C ALA A 106 -0.43 14.26 0.78
N PRO A 107 0.55 15.10 1.16
CA PRO A 107 1.31 15.87 0.18
C PRO A 107 2.07 14.88 -0.71
N MET A 108 2.30 15.29 -1.96
CA MET A 108 3.27 14.64 -2.85
C MET A 108 4.52 14.30 -2.03
N VAL A 109 4.84 13.01 -1.90
CA VAL A 109 6.05 12.55 -1.22
C VAL A 109 7.23 12.91 -2.11
N SER A 110 7.67 14.16 -2.00
CA SER A 110 8.95 14.60 -2.51
C SER A 110 10.02 13.95 -1.66
N SER A 111 10.50 12.78 -2.07
CA SER A 111 11.74 12.21 -1.56
C SER A 111 12.86 13.20 -1.88
N LEU A 112 13.41 13.86 -0.86
CA LEU A 112 14.61 14.70 -0.95
C LEU A 112 15.85 13.84 -0.71
#